data_AF-A0A8A3PKK3-F1
#
_entry.id   AF-A0A8A3PKK3-F1
#
_cell.length_a   1.000
_cell.length_b   1.000
_cell.length_c   1.000
_cell.angle_alpha   90.00
_cell.angle_beta   90.00
_cell.angle_gamma   90.00
#
_symmetry.space_group_name_H-M   'P 1'
#
loop_
_entity.id
_entity.type
_entity.pdbx_description
1 polymer ?
#
loop_
_entity_poly.entity_id
_entity_poly.type
_entity_poly.pdbx_seq_one_letter_code
_entity_poly.pdbx_strand_id
1 'polypeptide(L)'
;MQLTSLVPLAALISLQISSILAAPVAQAEPIDASFELEKRIGTDAGKGTQSDPYIFNIDCDSVEEVCEAQCAAILCFKSPALLQYGGEGSSAEQRTMSGASAKPFTSGALLVGSTPKAPIKIDLSALNQPTWRSPEDTTNASAKQGGKGTLIAPVNASHNTKEGSRYSGQLSHYKTKTDEWFKKKYFNAGKYCTALMDGKAADTVCKKDAKADDPIHFMFRRTSKKSGNSILWQQLKYGTDTWAVNFPGF
;
A
#
# COMPACT_ATOMS: atom_id res chain seq x y z
N MET A 1 -44.65 29.36 -63.58
CA MET A 1 -44.22 29.12 -62.19
C MET A 1 -43.71 27.68 -62.13
N GLN A 2 -42.42 27.44 -62.42
CA GLN A 2 -41.34 27.36 -61.43
C GLN A 2 -41.75 26.61 -60.15
N LEU A 3 -41.39 25.32 -60.02
CA LEU A 3 -40.25 24.92 -59.19
C LEU A 3 -39.99 23.41 -59.31
N THR A 4 -38.79 23.13 -59.79
CA THR A 4 -38.04 21.89 -59.85
C THR A 4 -37.84 21.25 -58.47
N SER A 5 -37.84 19.92 -58.40
CA SER A 5 -37.12 19.20 -57.34
C SER A 5 -36.40 18.01 -57.96
N LEU A 6 -35.08 18.18 -58.03
CA LEU A 6 -34.06 17.25 -58.47
C LEU A 6 -33.80 16.19 -57.41
N VAL A 7 -33.70 14.93 -57.84
CA VAL A 7 -32.93 13.88 -57.16
C VAL A 7 -31.47 14.01 -57.63
N PRO A 8 -30.47 13.97 -56.73
CA PRO A 8 -29.63 12.76 -56.71
C PRO A 8 -29.09 12.34 -55.34
N LEU A 9 -29.21 11.04 -55.08
CA LEU A 9 -28.09 10.14 -54.82
C LEU A 9 -26.83 10.75 -54.16
N ALA A 10 -26.81 10.82 -52.83
CA ALA A 10 -25.58 10.86 -52.05
C ALA A 10 -25.40 9.51 -51.35
N ALA A 11 -24.75 8.63 -52.08
CA ALA A 11 -24.17 7.40 -51.59
C ALA A 11 -23.04 7.71 -50.59
N LEU A 12 -22.97 6.87 -49.55
CA LEU A 12 -21.75 6.37 -48.92
C LEU A 12 -20.83 7.34 -48.13
N ILE A 13 -20.43 6.83 -46.95
CA ILE A 13 -19.28 7.22 -46.13
C ILE A 13 -19.56 8.34 -45.12
N SER A 14 -20.05 7.94 -43.95
CA SER A 14 -19.41 8.28 -42.65
C SER A 14 -20.17 7.65 -41.47
N LEU A 15 -20.37 6.32 -41.52
CA LEU A 15 -20.46 5.52 -40.30
C LEU A 15 -19.05 5.48 -39.68
N GLN A 16 -18.67 6.55 -38.98
CA GLN A 16 -17.60 6.49 -37.99
C GLN A 16 -18.24 6.04 -36.68
N ILE A 17 -18.54 4.74 -36.61
CA ILE A 17 -18.68 4.06 -35.33
C ILE A 17 -17.30 4.18 -34.70
N SER A 18 -17.14 5.13 -33.79
CA SER A 18 -16.00 5.13 -32.87
C SER A 18 -16.14 3.87 -32.03
N SER A 19 -15.53 2.78 -32.50
CA SER A 19 -15.16 1.64 -31.69
C SER A 19 -14.18 2.15 -30.65
N ILE A 20 -14.71 2.69 -29.56
CA ILE A 20 -13.98 2.77 -28.31
C ILE A 20 -13.80 1.31 -27.91
N LEU A 21 -12.69 0.73 -28.38
CA LEU A 21 -12.10 -0.44 -27.76
C LEU A 21 -11.94 -0.05 -26.29
N ALA A 22 -12.86 -0.57 -25.48
CA ALA A 22 -12.70 -0.66 -24.06
C ALA A 22 -11.30 -1.21 -23.83
N ALA A 23 -10.40 -0.36 -23.33
CA ALA A 23 -9.22 -0.86 -22.67
C ALA A 23 -9.73 -1.90 -21.67
N PRO A 24 -9.18 -3.13 -21.64
CA PRO A 24 -9.55 -4.07 -20.61
C PRO A 24 -9.22 -3.37 -19.30
N VAL A 25 -10.27 -2.95 -18.57
CA VAL A 25 -10.14 -2.61 -17.17
C VAL A 25 -9.52 -3.86 -16.59
N ALA A 26 -8.24 -3.76 -16.20
CA ALA A 26 -7.55 -4.84 -15.52
C ALA A 26 -8.50 -5.33 -14.44
N GLN A 27 -9.06 -6.52 -14.67
CA GLN A 27 -9.90 -7.18 -13.69
C GLN A 27 -9.04 -7.22 -12.44
N ALA A 28 -9.53 -6.60 -11.36
CA ALA A 28 -8.94 -6.82 -10.05
C ALA A 28 -8.91 -8.34 -9.89
N GLU A 29 -7.71 -8.91 -9.84
CA GLU A 29 -7.56 -10.34 -9.67
C GLU A 29 -8.37 -10.72 -8.43
N PRO A 30 -9.23 -11.75 -8.53
CA PRO A 30 -9.94 -12.25 -7.36
C PRO A 30 -8.90 -12.58 -6.29
N ILE A 31 -9.08 -11.99 -5.12
CA ILE A 31 -8.28 -12.32 -3.93
C ILE A 31 -8.60 -13.80 -3.66
N ASP A 32 -7.68 -14.66 -4.10
CA ASP A 32 -7.76 -16.09 -3.85
C ASP A 32 -7.67 -16.33 -2.35
N ALA A 33 -8.83 -16.55 -1.75
CA ALA A 33 -9.05 -16.89 -0.35
C ALA A 33 -9.06 -18.42 -0.17
N SER A 34 -8.21 -19.15 -0.88
CA SER A 34 -7.93 -20.54 -0.55
C SER A 34 -7.03 -20.61 0.68
N PHE A 35 -7.70 -20.82 1.81
CA PHE A 35 -7.11 -21.17 3.09
C PHE A 35 -6.38 -22.51 2.98
N GLU A 36 -5.06 -22.50 3.17
CA GLU A 36 -4.38 -23.68 3.70
C GLU A 36 -3.83 -23.41 5.11
N LEU A 37 -4.43 -24.17 6.00
CA LEU A 37 -4.30 -24.19 7.44
C LEU A 37 -3.19 -25.20 7.77
N GLU A 38 -1.95 -24.91 7.40
CA GLU A 38 -0.82 -25.76 7.81
C GLU A 38 0.22 -25.01 8.65
N LYS A 39 0.66 -25.74 9.67
CA LYS A 39 1.60 -25.34 10.71
C LYS A 39 2.84 -26.21 10.53
N ARG A 40 3.99 -25.53 10.40
CA ARG A 40 5.39 -25.93 10.63
C ARG A 40 6.24 -26.30 9.41
N ILE A 41 7.26 -25.46 9.22
CA ILE A 41 8.66 -25.81 8.88
C ILE A 41 8.87 -26.53 7.55
N GLY A 42 9.32 -25.77 6.56
CA GLY A 42 10.27 -26.24 5.55
C GLY A 42 9.73 -26.66 4.18
N THR A 43 8.43 -26.93 4.03
CA THR A 43 7.85 -27.38 2.75
C THR A 43 6.90 -26.39 2.08
N ASP A 44 6.26 -25.50 2.85
CA ASP A 44 5.25 -24.55 2.34
C ASP A 44 5.87 -23.19 2.03
N ALA A 45 7.20 -23.17 1.91
CA ALA A 45 7.93 -21.93 1.72
C ALA A 45 7.58 -21.29 0.39
N GLY A 46 7.06 -22.01 -0.61
CA GLY A 46 6.83 -21.56 -1.97
C GLY A 46 8.08 -21.64 -2.86
N LYS A 47 7.92 -21.39 -4.17
CA LYS A 47 9.01 -21.41 -5.17
C LYS A 47 9.50 -20.02 -5.60
N GLY A 48 8.98 -18.96 -4.98
CA GLY A 48 9.30 -17.58 -5.34
C GLY A 48 8.69 -17.15 -6.68
N THR A 49 7.73 -17.88 -7.23
CA THR A 49 7.00 -17.47 -8.44
C THR A 49 5.75 -16.69 -8.05
N GLN A 50 5.12 -15.97 -8.98
CA GLN A 50 3.91 -15.21 -8.66
C GLN A 50 2.75 -16.11 -8.18
N SER A 51 2.61 -17.29 -8.79
CA SER A 51 1.57 -18.28 -8.44
C SER A 51 1.95 -19.18 -7.25
N ASP A 52 3.24 -19.26 -6.92
CA ASP A 52 3.78 -20.05 -5.81
C ASP A 52 4.83 -19.19 -5.06
N PRO A 53 4.40 -18.09 -4.41
CA PRO A 53 5.30 -17.10 -3.83
C PRO A 53 5.88 -17.59 -2.51
N TYR A 54 7.00 -17.02 -2.09
CA TYR A 54 7.52 -17.37 -0.79
C TYR A 54 6.58 -16.96 0.34
N ILE A 55 6.36 -17.82 1.34
CA ILE A 55 5.51 -17.48 2.50
C ILE A 55 6.39 -17.12 3.70
N PHE A 56 6.42 -15.82 4.02
CA PHE A 56 7.17 -15.31 5.17
C PHE A 56 6.28 -15.28 6.40
N ASN A 57 6.63 -16.09 7.39
CA ASN A 57 5.90 -16.21 8.65
C ASN A 57 6.33 -15.08 9.60
N ILE A 58 5.46 -14.11 9.82
CA ILE A 58 5.71 -12.95 10.68
C ILE A 58 4.96 -13.14 11.99
N ASP A 59 5.72 -13.47 13.03
CA ASP A 59 5.22 -13.41 14.41
C ASP A 59 5.11 -11.95 14.85
N CYS A 60 3.91 -11.53 15.25
CA CYS A 60 3.60 -10.17 15.66
C CYS A 60 3.76 -9.94 17.16
N ASP A 61 4.19 -10.96 17.93
CA ASP A 61 4.46 -10.79 19.34
C ASP A 61 5.51 -9.69 19.59
N SER A 62 5.11 -8.75 20.45
CA SER A 62 5.83 -7.53 20.82
C SER A 62 6.14 -6.56 19.66
N VAL A 63 5.46 -6.69 18.51
CA VAL A 63 5.55 -5.75 17.37
C VAL A 63 4.17 -5.53 16.72
N GLU A 64 3.10 -5.76 17.46
CA GLU A 64 1.72 -5.84 16.96
C GLU A 64 1.36 -4.62 16.11
N GLU A 65 1.76 -3.41 16.50
CA GLU A 65 1.41 -2.20 15.77
C GLU A 65 2.05 -2.13 14.37
N VAL A 66 3.22 -2.73 14.20
CA VAL A 66 3.92 -2.78 12.91
C VAL A 66 3.18 -3.71 11.97
N CYS A 67 2.80 -4.88 12.47
CA CYS A 67 1.98 -5.83 11.73
C CYS A 67 0.61 -5.22 11.38
N GLU A 68 -0.09 -4.67 12.37
CA GLU A 68 -1.43 -4.09 12.19
C GLU A 68 -1.42 -2.94 11.18
N ALA A 69 -0.36 -2.13 11.13
CA ALA A 69 -0.20 -1.12 10.10
C ALA A 69 -0.09 -1.73 8.68
N GLN A 70 0.75 -2.76 8.50
CA GLN A 70 0.87 -3.46 7.21
C GLN A 70 -0.46 -4.11 6.80
N CYS A 71 -1.14 -4.80 7.72
CA CYS A 71 -2.40 -5.47 7.45
C CYS A 71 -3.56 -4.49 7.19
N ALA A 72 -3.62 -3.37 7.92
CA ALA A 72 -4.59 -2.31 7.66
C ALA A 72 -4.37 -1.66 6.27
N ALA A 73 -3.11 -1.46 5.86
CA ALA A 73 -2.81 -0.95 4.52
C ALA A 73 -3.31 -1.91 3.43
N ILE A 74 -3.08 -3.21 3.59
CA ILE A 74 -3.57 -4.24 2.66
C ILE A 74 -5.10 -4.30 2.67
N LEU A 75 -5.70 -4.52 3.84
CA LEU A 75 -7.12 -4.81 3.96
C LEU A 75 -7.99 -3.57 3.73
N CYS A 76 -7.65 -2.44 4.35
CA CYS A 76 -8.48 -1.23 4.33
C CYS A 76 -8.15 -0.32 3.14
N PHE A 77 -6.89 -0.31 2.67
CA PHE A 77 -6.44 0.60 1.61
C PHE A 77 -6.00 -0.12 0.33
N LYS A 78 -6.15 -1.44 0.24
CA LYS A 78 -5.82 -2.24 -0.96
C LYS A 78 -4.34 -2.16 -1.35
N SER A 79 -3.44 -1.99 -0.38
CA SER A 79 -2.02 -2.20 -0.64
C SER A 79 -1.77 -3.66 -1.07
N PRO A 80 -0.77 -3.91 -1.93
CA PRO A 80 -0.49 -5.25 -2.41
C PRO A 80 -0.01 -6.16 -1.26
N ALA A 81 -0.66 -7.31 -1.11
CA ALA A 81 -0.22 -8.38 -0.19
C ALA A 81 0.87 -9.28 -0.80
N LEU A 82 0.87 -9.38 -2.13
CA LEU A 82 1.84 -10.11 -2.92
C LEU A 82 2.92 -9.14 -3.41
N LEU A 83 4.14 -9.37 -2.99
CA LEU A 83 5.27 -8.46 -3.19
C LEU A 83 6.37 -9.15 -3.99
N GLN A 84 7.08 -8.40 -4.81
CA GLN A 84 8.22 -8.88 -5.58
C GLN A 84 9.50 -8.31 -4.97
N TYR A 85 10.48 -9.15 -4.67
CA TYR A 85 11.74 -8.69 -4.11
C TYR A 85 12.51 -7.84 -5.13
N GLY A 86 12.86 -6.62 -4.73
CA GLY A 86 13.61 -5.66 -5.55
C GLY A 86 15.10 -5.95 -5.62
N GLY A 87 15.59 -6.97 -4.91
CA GLY A 87 17.01 -7.31 -4.86
C GLY A 87 17.77 -6.57 -3.77
N GLU A 88 19.04 -6.94 -3.62
CA GLU A 88 19.96 -6.31 -2.67
C GLU A 88 20.13 -4.81 -2.98
N GLY A 89 20.16 -3.97 -1.94
CA GLY A 89 20.30 -2.52 -2.07
C GLY A 89 19.03 -1.74 -2.45
N SER A 90 17.97 -2.42 -2.90
CA SER A 90 16.70 -1.77 -3.28
C SER A 90 16.08 -0.91 -2.17
N SER A 91 16.26 -1.31 -0.90
CA SER A 91 15.65 -0.64 0.25
C SER A 91 16.01 0.83 0.40
N ALA A 92 17.22 1.25 0.05
CA ALA A 92 17.63 2.65 0.21
C ALA A 92 16.87 3.57 -0.77
N GLU A 93 16.78 3.15 -2.02
CA GLU A 93 16.04 3.86 -3.06
C GLU A 93 14.54 3.90 -2.74
N GLN A 94 13.97 2.75 -2.38
CA GLN A 94 12.55 2.65 -2.07
C GLN A 94 12.17 3.49 -0.84
N ARG A 95 12.95 3.48 0.26
CA ARG A 95 12.70 4.37 1.42
C ARG A 95 12.80 5.85 1.06
N THR A 96 13.66 6.19 0.11
CA THR A 96 13.77 7.56 -0.39
C THR A 96 12.53 7.92 -1.21
N MET A 97 12.06 7.03 -2.08
CA MET A 97 10.87 7.25 -2.92
C MET A 97 9.59 7.29 -2.10
N SER A 98 9.41 6.42 -1.10
CA SER A 98 8.26 6.44 -0.18
C SER A 98 8.30 7.65 0.76
N GLY A 99 9.49 8.19 1.01
CA GLY A 99 9.72 9.29 1.92
C GLY A 99 9.97 8.85 3.36
N ALA A 100 10.04 7.55 3.65
CA ALA A 100 10.40 7.02 4.97
C ALA A 100 11.76 7.59 5.46
N SER A 101 12.75 7.73 4.56
CA SER A 101 14.07 8.31 4.88
C SER A 101 13.99 9.76 5.40
N ALA A 102 12.92 10.49 5.09
CA ALA A 102 12.72 11.88 5.53
C ALA A 102 12.20 11.99 6.98
N LYS A 103 11.94 10.86 7.65
CA LYS A 103 11.49 10.79 9.06
C LYS A 103 10.27 11.70 9.34
N PRO A 104 9.15 11.53 8.61
CA PRO A 104 8.04 12.48 8.62
C PRO A 104 7.35 12.63 9.98
N PHE A 105 7.47 11.63 10.84
CA PHE A 105 6.82 11.59 12.16
C PHE A 105 7.64 12.23 13.28
N THR A 106 8.94 12.52 13.07
CA THR A 106 9.81 13.13 14.09
C THR A 106 9.63 14.65 14.18
N SER A 107 9.55 15.34 13.04
CA SER A 107 9.49 16.82 12.98
C SER A 107 8.12 17.38 12.61
N GLY A 108 7.13 16.50 12.40
CA GLY A 108 5.78 16.87 11.95
C GLY A 108 5.80 17.38 10.52
N ALA A 109 5.89 16.46 9.56
CA ALA A 109 5.90 16.80 8.14
C ALA A 109 4.60 17.52 7.72
N LEU A 110 4.70 18.34 6.67
CA LEU A 110 3.58 19.12 6.18
C LEU A 110 2.58 18.25 5.41
N LEU A 111 1.30 18.46 5.64
CA LEU A 111 0.19 17.82 4.93
C LEU A 111 -0.21 18.62 3.68
N VAL A 112 -0.81 17.95 2.70
CA VAL A 112 -1.47 18.60 1.55
C VAL A 112 -2.47 19.65 2.05
N GLY A 113 -2.44 20.83 1.43
CA GLY A 113 -3.20 22.00 1.89
C GLY A 113 -2.38 22.97 2.75
N SER A 114 -1.19 22.57 3.21
CA SER A 114 -0.27 23.47 3.91
C SER A 114 0.26 24.59 3.03
N THR A 115 0.35 25.80 3.59
CA THR A 115 1.07 26.94 2.99
C THR A 115 2.16 27.43 3.94
N PRO A 116 3.15 28.21 3.47
CA PRO A 116 4.16 28.79 4.38
C PRO A 116 3.56 29.67 5.49
N LYS A 117 2.39 30.26 5.26
CA LYS A 117 1.67 31.11 6.23
C LYS A 117 0.71 30.33 7.14
N ALA A 118 0.31 29.12 6.74
CA ALA A 118 -0.60 28.25 7.46
C ALA A 118 -0.15 26.79 7.32
N PRO A 119 0.89 26.36 8.06
CA PRO A 119 1.39 25.00 7.99
C PRO A 119 0.41 24.03 8.67
N ILE A 120 0.02 22.98 7.96
CA ILE A 120 -0.75 21.86 8.50
C ILE A 120 0.23 20.72 8.68
N LYS A 121 0.49 20.29 9.91
CA LYS A 121 1.44 19.21 10.18
C LYS A 121 0.71 17.90 10.42
N ILE A 122 1.42 16.78 10.20
CA ILE A 122 1.01 15.49 10.72
C ILE A 122 0.85 15.62 12.25
N ASP A 123 -0.37 15.40 12.73
CA ASP A 123 -0.68 15.33 14.15
C ASP A 123 -0.85 13.88 14.57
N LEU A 124 -0.05 13.48 15.57
CA LEU A 124 -0.06 12.13 16.15
C LEU A 124 -0.65 12.13 17.56
N SER A 125 -1.22 13.25 18.03
CA SER A 125 -1.74 13.40 19.40
C SER A 125 -2.77 12.33 19.75
N ALA A 126 -3.66 12.00 18.82
CA ALA A 126 -4.70 11.00 18.99
C ALA A 126 -4.17 9.56 19.16
N LEU A 127 -2.95 9.23 18.71
CA LEU A 127 -2.35 7.91 18.97
C LEU A 127 -2.04 7.70 20.45
N ASN A 128 -1.78 8.77 21.21
CA ASN A 128 -1.30 8.70 22.58
C ASN A 128 -0.05 7.79 22.76
N GLN A 129 0.80 7.72 21.72
CA GLN A 129 2.03 6.91 21.70
C GLN A 129 3.23 7.80 21.34
N PRO A 130 3.86 8.47 22.32
CA PRO A 130 4.89 9.49 22.03
C PRO A 130 6.13 8.92 21.32
N THR A 131 6.40 7.63 21.47
CA THR A 131 7.54 6.91 20.89
C THR A 131 7.30 6.42 19.46
N TRP A 132 6.06 6.53 18.94
CA TRP A 132 5.71 6.06 17.59
C TRP A 132 6.11 7.11 16.56
N ARG A 133 7.40 7.13 16.25
CA ARG A 133 8.04 8.13 15.38
C ARG A 133 8.79 7.49 14.22
N SER A 134 8.84 6.15 14.16
CA SER A 134 9.46 5.41 13.06
C SER A 134 8.45 5.23 11.93
N PRO A 135 8.82 5.52 10.67
CA PRO A 135 7.96 5.23 9.54
C PRO A 135 8.03 3.76 9.17
N GLU A 136 6.91 3.06 9.29
CA GLU A 136 6.70 1.74 8.69
C GLU A 136 6.40 1.88 7.20
N ASP A 137 7.12 1.18 6.32
CA ASP A 137 6.84 1.10 4.87
C ASP A 137 5.95 -0.13 4.63
N THR A 138 4.65 0.07 4.41
CA THR A 138 3.68 -1.05 4.50
C THR A 138 3.78 -2.09 3.39
N THR A 139 4.49 -1.78 2.29
CA THR A 139 4.82 -2.73 1.21
C THR A 139 6.26 -3.25 1.29
N ASN A 140 6.97 -2.94 2.38
CA ASN A 140 8.39 -3.18 2.62
C ASN A 140 9.32 -2.52 1.58
N ALA A 141 10.29 -1.75 2.05
CA ALA A 141 11.23 -1.07 1.16
C ALA A 141 12.10 -2.01 0.30
N SER A 142 12.23 -3.28 0.66
CA SER A 142 12.90 -4.29 -0.17
C SER A 142 12.06 -4.75 -1.36
N ALA A 143 10.76 -4.42 -1.43
CA ALA A 143 9.88 -4.83 -2.53
C ALA A 143 9.87 -3.82 -3.66
N LYS A 144 9.59 -4.27 -4.89
CA LYS A 144 9.36 -3.39 -6.04
C LYS A 144 8.10 -2.54 -5.94
N GLN A 145 7.10 -3.05 -5.23
CA GLN A 145 5.88 -2.33 -4.87
C GLN A 145 6.10 -1.33 -3.72
N GLY A 146 7.32 -1.27 -3.19
CA GLY A 146 7.80 -0.23 -2.30
C GLY A 146 7.89 1.15 -2.97
N GLY A 147 8.38 2.12 -2.22
CA GLY A 147 8.66 3.45 -2.75
C GLY A 147 7.42 4.26 -3.09
N LYS A 148 7.31 4.73 -4.33
CA LYS A 148 6.25 5.66 -4.75
C LYS A 148 4.87 5.07 -4.49
N GLY A 149 4.05 5.80 -3.74
CA GLY A 149 2.67 5.39 -3.40
C GLY A 149 2.57 4.44 -2.21
N THR A 150 3.69 3.98 -1.65
CA THR A 150 3.70 3.20 -0.40
C THR A 150 3.04 4.01 0.70
N LEU A 151 2.18 3.32 1.45
CA LEU A 151 1.60 3.90 2.65
C LEU A 151 2.61 3.74 3.77
N ILE A 152 2.73 4.78 4.58
CA ILE A 152 3.55 4.76 5.76
C ILE A 152 2.70 5.05 6.99
N ALA A 153 3.05 4.39 8.09
CA ALA A 153 2.40 4.56 9.37
C ALA A 153 3.44 4.83 10.48
N PRO A 154 3.10 5.61 11.50
CA PRO A 154 3.96 5.81 12.66
C PRO A 154 3.92 4.56 13.58
N VAL A 155 5.09 4.04 13.90
CA VAL A 155 5.25 2.87 14.79
C VAL A 155 6.45 3.07 15.72
N ASN A 156 6.59 2.20 16.73
CA ASN A 156 7.77 2.21 17.59
C ASN A 156 9.02 1.78 16.79
N ALA A 157 10.12 2.51 16.92
CA ALA A 157 11.36 2.24 16.19
C ALA A 157 12.00 0.89 16.51
N SER A 158 11.97 0.49 17.79
CA SER A 158 12.52 -0.81 18.22
C SER A 158 11.69 -1.96 17.66
N HIS A 159 10.37 -1.82 17.68
CA HIS A 159 9.46 -2.84 17.15
C HIS A 159 9.56 -2.97 15.63
N ASN A 160 9.63 -1.85 14.92
CA ASN A 160 9.83 -1.81 13.47
C ASN A 160 11.16 -2.46 13.07
N THR A 161 12.24 -2.18 13.82
CA THR A 161 13.53 -2.86 13.63
C THR A 161 13.41 -4.37 13.88
N LYS A 162 12.66 -4.79 14.90
CA LYS A 162 12.46 -6.21 15.24
C LYS A 162 11.66 -6.96 14.17
N GLU A 163 10.56 -6.40 13.67
CA GLU A 163 9.79 -6.98 12.55
C GLU A 163 10.64 -7.02 11.28
N GLY A 164 11.33 -5.91 10.96
CA GLY A 164 12.23 -5.84 9.81
C GLY A 164 13.34 -6.89 9.89
N SER A 165 13.86 -7.21 11.08
CA SER A 165 14.84 -8.27 11.27
C SER A 165 14.25 -9.67 11.05
N ARG A 166 13.01 -9.92 11.51
CA ARG A 166 12.28 -11.18 11.25
C ARG A 166 12.04 -11.38 9.75
N TYR A 167 11.65 -10.31 9.06
CA TYR A 167 11.45 -10.28 7.62
C TYR A 167 12.77 -10.51 6.84
N SER A 168 13.82 -9.75 7.14
CA SER A 168 15.13 -9.89 6.49
C SER A 168 15.78 -11.24 6.76
N GLY A 169 15.57 -11.82 7.94
CA GLY A 169 16.02 -13.18 8.25
C GLY A 169 15.41 -14.23 7.33
N GLN A 170 14.13 -14.08 6.96
CA GLN A 170 13.46 -14.98 6.03
C GLN A 170 13.89 -14.78 4.58
N LEU A 171 14.06 -13.53 4.12
CA LEU A 171 14.68 -13.25 2.81
C LEU A 171 16.04 -13.98 2.67
N SER A 172 16.88 -13.90 3.71
CA SER A 172 18.19 -14.55 3.73
C SER A 172 18.08 -16.08 3.79
N HIS A 173 17.21 -16.61 4.66
CA HIS A 173 16.99 -18.05 4.81
C HIS A 173 16.54 -18.71 3.50
N TYR A 174 15.58 -18.10 2.81
CA TYR A 174 15.08 -18.59 1.53
C TYR A 174 15.97 -18.23 0.33
N LYS A 175 17.00 -17.41 0.55
CA LYS A 175 17.90 -16.91 -0.51
C LYS A 175 17.11 -16.26 -1.65
N THR A 176 16.06 -15.51 -1.29
CA THR A 176 15.15 -14.88 -2.25
C THR A 176 15.95 -14.00 -3.21
N LYS A 177 15.77 -14.25 -4.50
CA LYS A 177 16.44 -13.51 -5.58
C LYS A 177 15.59 -12.34 -6.03
N THR A 178 16.24 -11.37 -6.66
CA THR A 178 15.55 -10.29 -7.37
C THR A 178 14.49 -10.89 -8.28
N ASP A 179 13.31 -10.26 -8.31
CA ASP A 179 12.15 -10.66 -9.10
C ASP A 179 11.38 -11.88 -8.59
N GLU A 180 11.84 -12.55 -7.52
CA GLU A 180 11.06 -13.58 -6.86
C GLU A 180 9.99 -12.96 -5.95
N TRP A 181 8.86 -13.65 -5.85
CA TRP A 181 7.66 -13.18 -5.16
C TRP A 181 7.57 -13.72 -3.75
N PHE A 182 6.98 -12.95 -2.85
CA PHE A 182 6.70 -13.35 -1.48
C PHE A 182 5.39 -12.74 -0.97
N LYS A 183 4.79 -13.40 0.01
CA LYS A 183 3.66 -12.92 0.81
C LYS A 183 4.02 -13.05 2.29
N LYS A 184 3.38 -12.26 3.13
CA LYS A 184 3.51 -12.38 4.59
C LYS A 184 2.30 -13.11 5.17
N LYS A 185 2.56 -14.08 6.05
CA LYS A 185 1.57 -14.75 6.89
C LYS A 185 1.80 -14.30 8.33
N TYR A 186 0.82 -13.65 8.92
CA TYR A 186 0.94 -13.02 10.24
C TYR A 186 0.38 -13.93 11.33
N PHE A 187 1.04 -13.97 12.49
CA PHE A 187 0.64 -14.74 13.66
C PHE A 187 0.65 -13.86 14.91
N ASN A 188 -0.14 -14.23 15.92
CA ASN A 188 -0.24 -13.50 17.20
C ASN A 188 -0.48 -12.00 16.99
N ALA A 189 -1.36 -11.69 16.03
CA ALA A 189 -1.54 -10.34 15.54
C ALA A 189 -2.88 -9.74 16.03
N GLY A 190 -3.02 -8.44 15.85
CA GLY A 190 -4.24 -7.73 16.20
C GLY A 190 -5.39 -8.00 15.22
N LYS A 191 -6.38 -7.12 15.24
CA LYS A 191 -7.65 -7.30 14.54
C LYS A 191 -7.51 -7.26 13.01
N TYR A 192 -6.63 -6.42 12.46
CA TYR A 192 -6.50 -6.24 11.00
C TYR A 192 -5.77 -7.43 10.37
N CYS A 193 -4.68 -7.86 10.98
CA CYS A 193 -3.96 -9.04 10.52
C CYS A 193 -4.79 -10.31 10.71
N THR A 194 -5.47 -10.45 11.85
CA THR A 194 -6.40 -11.58 12.05
C THR A 194 -7.48 -11.60 10.98
N ALA A 195 -8.13 -10.46 10.69
CA ALA A 195 -9.13 -10.40 9.63
C ALA A 195 -8.56 -10.68 8.24
N LEU A 196 -7.35 -10.20 7.93
CA LEU A 196 -6.67 -10.45 6.68
C LEU A 196 -6.31 -11.93 6.50
N MET A 197 -5.77 -12.57 7.54
CA MET A 197 -5.43 -14.00 7.53
C MET A 197 -6.68 -14.88 7.52
N ASP A 198 -7.76 -14.43 8.17
CA ASP A 198 -9.10 -15.01 8.14
C ASP A 198 -9.88 -14.66 6.87
N GLY A 199 -9.26 -14.03 5.86
CA GLY A 199 -9.89 -13.76 4.56
C GLY A 199 -11.20 -12.99 4.66
N LYS A 200 -11.38 -12.22 5.74
CA LYS A 200 -12.61 -11.47 6.00
C LYS A 200 -12.67 -10.25 5.09
N ALA A 201 -13.89 -9.86 4.73
CA ALA A 201 -14.12 -8.63 4.00
C ALA A 201 -13.65 -7.42 4.82
N ALA A 202 -13.11 -6.40 4.14
CA ALA A 202 -12.52 -5.24 4.79
C ALA A 202 -13.52 -4.50 5.71
N ASP A 203 -14.78 -4.44 5.32
CA ASP A 203 -15.85 -3.79 6.07
C ASP A 203 -16.14 -4.46 7.43
N THR A 204 -15.65 -5.67 7.68
CA THR A 204 -15.78 -6.33 8.98
C THR A 204 -14.97 -5.64 10.09
N VAL A 205 -13.83 -5.03 9.75
CA VAL A 205 -12.91 -4.40 10.72
C VAL A 205 -12.52 -2.96 10.38
N CYS A 206 -12.51 -2.59 9.09
CA CYS A 206 -12.22 -1.23 8.64
C CYS A 206 -13.52 -0.41 8.69
N LYS A 207 -13.57 0.59 9.57
CA LYS A 207 -14.77 1.42 9.80
C LYS A 207 -14.40 2.90 9.76
N LYS A 208 -15.19 3.73 9.07
CA LYS A 208 -14.93 5.18 8.96
C LYS A 208 -14.96 5.88 10.33
N ASP A 209 -15.77 5.36 11.23
CA ASP A 209 -15.98 5.79 12.62
C ASP A 209 -15.15 4.98 13.62
N ALA A 210 -14.10 4.28 13.17
CA ALA A 210 -13.14 3.65 14.08
C ALA A 210 -12.55 4.71 15.05
N LYS A 211 -12.12 4.24 16.22
CA LYS A 211 -11.51 5.09 17.25
C LYS A 211 -10.40 5.95 16.67
N ALA A 212 -10.22 7.16 17.20
CA ALA A 212 -9.26 8.12 16.66
C ALA A 212 -7.78 7.66 16.72
N ASP A 213 -7.46 6.69 17.57
CA ASP A 213 -6.14 6.05 17.72
C ASP A 213 -5.93 4.86 16.77
N ASP A 214 -6.92 4.53 15.94
CA ASP A 214 -6.88 3.38 15.05
C ASP A 214 -5.87 3.56 13.90
N PRO A 215 -5.05 2.53 13.56
CA PRO A 215 -4.11 2.58 12.44
C PRO A 215 -4.65 3.13 11.12
N ILE A 216 -5.94 2.93 10.82
CA ILE A 216 -6.52 3.43 9.55
C ILE A 216 -6.51 4.96 9.45
N HIS A 217 -6.44 5.67 10.58
CA HIS A 217 -6.38 7.13 10.61
C HIS A 217 -4.94 7.65 10.47
N PHE A 218 -3.93 6.77 10.56
CA PHE A 218 -2.51 7.13 10.52
C PHE A 218 -1.79 6.54 9.31
N MET A 219 -2.50 6.41 8.20
CA MET A 219 -1.91 6.07 6.91
C MET A 219 -1.58 7.32 6.13
N PHE A 220 -0.30 7.48 5.78
CA PHE A 220 0.18 8.62 5.01
C PHE A 220 0.89 8.14 3.75
N ARG A 221 0.90 8.97 2.71
CA ARG A 221 1.80 8.76 1.57
C ARG A 221 2.45 10.07 1.19
N ARG A 222 3.70 10.00 0.75
CA ARG A 222 4.42 11.14 0.20
C ARG A 222 3.66 11.67 -1.03
N THR A 223 3.79 12.96 -1.35
CA THR A 223 3.36 13.51 -2.66
C THR A 223 4.55 14.04 -3.46
N SER A 224 4.37 14.35 -4.75
CA SER A 224 5.35 15.10 -5.54
C SER A 224 5.33 16.62 -5.25
N LYS A 225 4.28 17.10 -4.56
CA LYS A 225 4.09 18.52 -4.21
C LYS A 225 5.00 18.94 -3.06
N LYS A 226 5.37 20.22 -3.07
CA LYS A 226 6.19 20.87 -2.04
C LYS A 226 5.55 22.17 -1.58
N SER A 227 5.84 22.56 -0.34
CA SER A 227 5.60 23.90 0.20
C SER A 227 6.93 24.43 0.75
N GLY A 228 7.48 25.43 0.05
CA GLY A 228 8.91 25.77 0.18
C GLY A 228 9.79 24.54 -0.12
N ASN A 229 10.73 24.24 0.78
CA ASN A 229 11.61 23.07 0.66
C ASN A 229 11.01 21.78 1.26
N SER A 230 9.82 21.84 1.86
CA SER A 230 9.19 20.70 2.52
C SER A 230 8.30 19.92 1.56
N ILE A 231 8.46 18.60 1.57
CA ILE A 231 7.57 17.69 0.83
C ILE A 231 6.21 17.66 1.54
N LEU A 232 5.12 17.71 0.76
CA LEU A 232 3.77 17.55 1.28
C LEU A 232 3.37 16.08 1.34
N TRP A 233 2.67 15.71 2.40
CA TRP A 233 2.16 14.37 2.67
C TRP A 233 0.64 14.34 2.56
N GLN A 234 0.08 13.28 1.99
CA GLN A 234 -1.35 13.04 2.06
C GLN A 234 -1.63 12.08 3.20
N GLN A 235 -2.50 12.47 4.14
CA GLN A 235 -3.16 11.52 5.04
C GLN A 235 -4.31 10.86 4.27
N LEU A 236 -4.34 9.55 4.24
CA LEU A 236 -5.38 8.79 3.55
C LEU A 236 -6.65 8.74 4.39
N LYS A 237 -7.79 8.79 3.70
CA LYS A 237 -9.12 8.64 4.29
C LYS A 237 -9.71 7.29 3.89
N TYR A 238 -9.96 6.43 4.87
CA TYR A 238 -10.59 5.13 4.62
C TYR A 238 -11.96 5.29 3.94
N GLY A 239 -12.22 4.42 2.96
CA GLY A 239 -13.43 4.47 2.14
C GLY A 239 -13.48 5.63 1.13
N THR A 240 -12.33 6.28 0.88
CA THR A 240 -12.16 7.28 -0.18
C THR A 240 -10.84 7.07 -0.91
N ASP A 241 -9.74 7.00 -0.15
CA ASP A 241 -8.41 6.78 -0.68
C ASP A 241 -8.06 5.29 -0.72
N THR A 242 -7.23 4.92 -1.70
CA THR A 242 -6.58 3.60 -1.78
C THR A 242 -5.10 3.77 -2.07
N TRP A 243 -4.33 2.72 -1.79
CA TRP A 243 -2.98 2.56 -2.32
C TRP A 243 -3.01 2.63 -3.85
N ALA A 244 -2.04 3.34 -4.40
CA ALA A 244 -1.81 3.45 -5.83
C ALA A 244 -0.40 4.02 -6.04
N VAL A 245 0.31 3.51 -7.05
CA VAL A 245 1.57 4.11 -7.48
C VAL A 245 1.31 5.48 -8.13
N ASN A 246 0.28 5.57 -8.98
CA ASN A 246 -0.13 6.82 -9.64
C ASN A 246 -1.41 7.35 -9.00
N PHE A 247 -1.37 8.57 -8.49
CA PHE A 247 -2.50 9.20 -7.80
C PHE A 247 -2.45 10.72 -7.90
N PRO A 248 -3.55 11.44 -7.65
CA PRO A 248 -3.57 12.89 -7.71
C PRO A 248 -2.51 13.52 -6.79
N GLY A 249 -1.52 14.20 -7.39
CA GLY A 249 -0.39 14.77 -6.67
C GLY A 249 0.88 13.92 -6.68
N PHE A 250 0.98 12.89 -7.52
CA PHE A 250 2.20 12.17 -7.87
C PHE A 250 2.23 11.76 -9.35
#